data_AF-A0A172WIP0-F1
#
_entry.id   AF-A0A172WIP0-F1
#
_cell.length_a   1.000
_cell.length_b   1.000
_cell.length_c   1.000
_cell.angle_alpha   90.00
_cell.angle_beta   90.00
_cell.angle_gamma   90.00
#
_symmetry.space_group_name_H-M   'P 1'
#
loop_
_entity.id
_entity.type
_entity.pdbx_description
1 polymer ?
#
loop_
_entity_poly.entity_id
_entity_poly.type
_entity_poly.pdbx_seq_one_letter_code
_entity_poly.pdbx_strand_id
1 'polypeptide(L)'
;MGFLSFGSKKEKIKKLIEQERFNDIITMVLKDKKALDGLIELLDDSVPGIRGDALLILGMIAEQQSDVLESYLEKVFPKAIELTKNRNPYVKENAMVLSYELARRFRTRISMLKGTVVSDLIEELEEGDKNIRGFALMLLGELGAKEAIEYVEEFVNVEDKVILPFEGKKWVTLRQIARETLEKIS
;
A
#
# COMPACT_ATOMS: atom_id res chain seq x y z
N MET A 1 12.91 0.34 43.42
CA MET A 1 11.73 -0.40 42.93
C MET A 1 11.72 -0.29 41.42
N GLY A 2 11.97 -1.40 40.72
CA GLY A 2 12.06 -1.40 39.27
C GLY A 2 10.69 -1.16 38.65
N PHE A 3 10.57 -0.11 37.83
CA PHE A 3 9.45 0.02 36.90
C PHE A 3 9.57 -1.13 35.90
N LEU A 4 8.69 -2.13 36.05
CA LEU A 4 8.41 -3.08 34.97
C LEU A 4 7.81 -2.26 33.82
N SER A 5 8.67 -1.75 32.94
CA SER A 5 8.26 -1.17 31.68
C SER A 5 7.66 -2.31 30.86
N PHE A 6 6.36 -2.52 30.98
CA PHE A 6 5.60 -3.16 29.92
C PHE A 6 5.85 -2.32 28.67
N GLY A 7 6.75 -2.80 27.80
CA GLY A 7 7.06 -2.12 26.54
C GLY A 7 5.77 -1.79 25.81
N SER A 8 5.76 -0.66 25.08
CA SER A 8 4.59 -0.22 24.32
C SER A 8 4.10 -1.36 23.41
N LYS A 9 2.82 -1.31 23.01
CA LYS A 9 2.24 -2.32 22.11
C LYS A 9 3.05 -2.44 20.82
N LYS A 10 3.60 -1.32 20.33
CA LYS A 10 4.60 -1.24 19.25
C LYS A 10 5.82 -2.14 19.51
N GLU A 11 6.50 -2.01 20.65
CA GLU A 11 7.67 -2.83 20.99
C GLU A 11 7.33 -4.32 21.09
N LYS A 12 6.14 -4.65 21.61
CA LYS A 12 5.68 -6.03 21.64
C LYS A 12 5.47 -6.59 20.22
N ILE A 13 4.87 -5.81 19.33
CA ILE A 13 4.64 -6.21 17.94
C ILE A 13 5.97 -6.36 17.20
N LYS A 14 6.90 -5.42 17.39
CA LYS A 14 8.25 -5.49 16.82
C LYS A 14 8.96 -6.79 17.21
N LYS A 15 8.93 -7.18 18.49
CA LYS A 15 9.48 -8.47 18.94
C LYS A 15 8.80 -9.68 18.30
N LEU A 16 7.49 -9.61 18.05
CA LEU A 16 6.77 -10.69 17.38
C LEU A 16 7.13 -10.76 15.89
N ILE A 17 7.38 -9.63 15.23
CA ILE A 17 7.89 -9.57 13.86
C ILE A 17 9.26 -10.23 13.78
N GLU A 18 10.17 -9.88 14.68
CA GLU A 18 11.52 -10.47 14.76
C GLU A 18 11.50 -12.00 15.02
N GLN A 19 10.40 -12.51 15.56
CA GLN A 19 10.16 -13.94 15.80
C GLN A 19 9.32 -14.61 14.70
N GLU A 20 8.96 -13.88 13.64
CA GLU A 20 8.09 -14.33 12.55
C GLU A 20 6.70 -14.82 13.02
N ARG A 21 6.22 -14.30 14.16
CA ARG A 21 4.96 -14.69 14.80
C ARG A 21 3.77 -13.85 14.29
N PHE A 22 3.58 -13.82 12.98
CA PHE A 22 2.59 -12.94 12.33
C PHE A 22 1.14 -13.26 12.74
N ASN A 23 0.79 -14.54 12.90
CA ASN A 23 -0.55 -14.94 13.34
C ASN A 23 -0.90 -14.42 14.75
N ASP A 24 0.10 -14.31 15.63
CA ASP A 24 -0.09 -13.77 16.97
C ASP A 24 -0.30 -12.26 16.94
N ILE A 25 0.40 -11.56 16.02
CA ILE A 25 0.19 -10.13 15.78
C ILE A 25 -1.24 -9.90 15.26
N ILE A 26 -1.66 -10.64 14.24
CA ILE A 26 -3.02 -10.54 13.67
C ILE A 26 -4.06 -10.78 14.77
N THR A 27 -3.93 -11.87 15.54
CA THR A 27 -4.85 -12.16 16.66
C THR A 27 -4.89 -11.03 17.69
N MET A 28 -3.75 -10.38 17.95
CA MET A 28 -3.65 -9.29 18.91
C MET A 28 -4.30 -8.00 18.40
N VAL A 29 -4.03 -7.58 17.16
CA VAL A 29 -4.55 -6.32 16.61
C VAL A 29 -6.06 -6.36 16.35
N LEU A 30 -6.61 -7.55 16.08
CA LEU A 30 -8.07 -7.73 15.93
C LEU A 30 -8.84 -7.52 17.24
N LYS A 31 -8.18 -7.67 18.39
CA LYS A 31 -8.80 -7.55 19.72
C LYS A 31 -8.43 -6.26 20.44
N ASP A 32 -7.37 -5.58 20.00
CA ASP A 32 -6.78 -4.45 20.70
C ASP A 32 -6.38 -3.34 19.72
N LYS A 33 -7.16 -2.25 19.69
CA LYS A 33 -6.88 -1.08 18.84
C LYS A 33 -5.49 -0.49 19.09
N LYS A 34 -4.98 -0.52 20.33
CA LYS A 34 -3.63 -0.02 20.63
C LYS A 34 -2.54 -0.90 20.03
N ALA A 35 -2.83 -2.18 19.81
CA ALA A 35 -1.94 -3.05 19.07
C ALA A 35 -1.96 -2.68 17.58
N LEU A 36 -3.13 -2.43 17.00
CA LEU A 36 -3.21 -1.96 15.62
C LEU A 36 -2.48 -0.62 15.44
N ASP A 37 -2.65 0.34 16.36
CA ASP A 37 -1.90 1.60 16.38
C ASP A 37 -0.39 1.35 16.37
N GLY A 38 0.08 0.44 17.23
CA GLY A 38 1.48 0.06 17.32
C GLY A 38 2.02 -0.59 16.03
N LEU A 39 1.21 -1.39 15.33
CA LEU A 39 1.57 -1.96 14.03
C LEU A 39 1.70 -0.86 12.97
N ILE A 40 0.76 0.10 12.95
CA ILE A 40 0.78 1.23 12.01
C ILE A 40 1.99 2.13 12.28
N GLU A 41 2.38 2.36 13.54
CA GLU A 41 3.59 3.11 13.91
C GLU A 41 4.90 2.43 13.43
N LEU A 42 4.88 1.14 13.12
CA LEU A 42 6.06 0.43 12.57
C LEU A 42 6.26 0.69 11.07
N LEU A 43 5.30 1.33 10.39
CA LEU A 43 5.51 1.84 9.02
C LEU A 43 6.60 2.92 8.95
N ASP A 44 6.91 3.57 10.08
CA ASP A 44 7.97 4.56 10.23
C ASP A 44 9.20 4.01 10.98
N ASP A 45 9.29 2.70 11.20
CA ASP A 45 10.46 2.11 11.88
C ASP A 45 11.75 2.36 11.07
N SER A 46 12.89 2.52 11.73
CA SER A 46 14.17 2.76 11.04
C SER A 46 14.64 1.54 10.24
N VAL A 47 14.27 0.33 10.66
CA VAL A 47 14.68 -0.93 10.03
C VAL A 47 13.75 -1.27 8.86
N PRO A 48 14.27 -1.40 7.61
CA PRO A 48 13.44 -1.70 6.45
C PRO A 48 12.66 -3.01 6.54
N GLY A 49 13.26 -4.05 7.14
CA GLY A 49 12.58 -5.34 7.34
C GLY A 49 11.31 -5.19 8.19
N ILE A 50 11.40 -4.44 9.28
CA ILE A 50 10.26 -4.17 10.18
C ILE A 50 9.14 -3.41 9.46
N ARG A 51 9.49 -2.40 8.65
CA ARG A 51 8.49 -1.69 7.82
C ARG A 51 7.83 -2.64 6.81
N GLY A 52 8.63 -3.45 6.14
CA GLY A 52 8.16 -4.42 5.15
C GLY A 52 7.21 -5.46 5.77
N ASP A 53 7.54 -6.00 6.94
CA ASP A 53 6.69 -6.95 7.66
C ASP A 53 5.42 -6.27 8.19
N ALA A 54 5.51 -5.03 8.66
CA ALA A 54 4.33 -4.26 9.06
C ALA A 54 3.36 -4.06 7.88
N LEU A 55 3.87 -3.71 6.70
CA LEU A 55 3.08 -3.62 5.46
C LEU A 55 2.46 -4.96 5.07
N LEU A 56 3.24 -6.04 5.12
CA LEU A 56 2.76 -7.40 4.83
C LEU A 56 1.61 -7.79 5.75
N ILE A 57 1.77 -7.62 7.06
CA ILE A 57 0.76 -7.98 8.06
C ILE A 57 -0.50 -7.12 7.88
N LEU A 58 -0.36 -5.81 7.62
CA LEU A 58 -1.50 -4.95 7.29
C LEU A 58 -2.21 -5.42 6.01
N GLY A 59 -1.46 -5.90 5.01
CA GLY A 59 -2.01 -6.50 3.79
C GLY A 59 -2.83 -7.75 4.09
N MET A 60 -2.31 -8.66 4.94
CA MET A 60 -3.03 -9.84 5.38
C MET A 60 -4.31 -9.49 6.14
N ILE A 61 -4.28 -8.45 6.99
CA ILE A 61 -5.46 -7.95 7.71
C ILE A 61 -6.48 -7.38 6.73
N ALA A 62 -6.04 -6.55 5.77
CA ALA A 62 -6.91 -6.03 4.72
C ALA A 62 -7.56 -7.19 3.94
N GLU A 63 -6.81 -8.27 3.69
CA GLU A 63 -7.28 -9.44 2.95
C GLU A 63 -8.31 -10.30 3.72
N GLN A 64 -8.12 -10.48 5.02
CA GLN A 64 -8.91 -11.45 5.79
C GLN A 64 -9.98 -10.80 6.65
N GLN A 65 -9.72 -9.59 7.18
CA GLN A 65 -10.56 -8.91 8.18
C GLN A 65 -10.48 -7.39 8.02
N SER A 66 -10.94 -6.88 6.88
CA SER A 66 -10.83 -5.48 6.46
C SER A 66 -11.38 -4.47 7.47
N ASP A 67 -12.48 -4.77 8.15
CA ASP A 67 -13.27 -3.77 8.89
C ASP A 67 -12.48 -3.06 10.00
N VAL A 68 -11.47 -3.72 10.59
CA VAL A 68 -10.63 -3.11 11.63
C VAL A 68 -9.76 -1.96 11.11
N LEU A 69 -9.47 -1.92 9.81
CA LEU A 69 -8.66 -0.89 9.17
C LEU A 69 -9.48 0.33 8.71
N GLU A 70 -10.81 0.25 8.70
CA GLU A 70 -11.65 1.30 8.11
C GLU A 70 -11.41 2.68 8.76
N SER A 71 -11.27 2.71 10.08
CA SER A 71 -10.98 3.95 10.83
C SER A 71 -9.55 4.46 10.68
N TYR A 72 -8.69 3.72 9.99
CA TYR A 72 -7.26 4.01 9.84
C TYR A 72 -6.86 4.34 8.41
N LEU A 73 -7.78 4.25 7.44
CA LEU A 73 -7.50 4.44 6.02
C LEU A 73 -6.85 5.79 5.72
N GLU A 74 -7.31 6.87 6.38
CA GLU A 74 -6.77 8.22 6.22
C GLU A 74 -5.27 8.31 6.54
N LYS A 75 -4.78 7.44 7.42
CA LYS A 75 -3.36 7.36 7.79
C LYS A 75 -2.62 6.30 6.99
N VAL A 76 -3.18 5.10 6.89
CA VAL A 76 -2.49 3.93 6.32
C VAL A 76 -2.39 4.03 4.81
N PHE A 77 -3.43 4.50 4.12
CA PHE A 77 -3.45 4.50 2.66
C PHE A 77 -2.45 5.48 2.04
N PRO A 78 -2.41 6.78 2.43
CA PRO A 78 -1.37 7.68 1.94
C PRO A 78 0.03 7.23 2.32
N LYS A 79 0.21 6.69 3.55
CA LYS A 79 1.52 6.18 3.98
C LYS A 79 1.98 4.97 3.17
N ALA A 80 1.08 4.06 2.82
CA ALA A 80 1.40 2.94 1.95
C ALA A 80 1.83 3.44 0.56
N ILE A 81 1.17 4.46 0.00
CA ILE A 81 1.55 5.06 -1.28
C ILE A 81 2.92 5.76 -1.19
N GLU A 82 3.18 6.52 -0.14
CA GLU A 82 4.51 7.12 0.11
C GLU A 82 5.62 6.05 0.09
N LEU A 83 5.36 4.89 0.73
CA LEU A 83 6.32 3.80 0.84
C LEU A 83 6.53 3.01 -0.45
N THR A 84 5.72 3.18 -1.51
CA THR A 84 6.02 2.58 -2.82
C THR A 84 7.27 3.17 -3.47
N LYS A 85 7.67 4.37 -3.03
CA LYS A 85 8.89 5.06 -3.45
C LYS A 85 10.13 4.60 -2.68
N ASN A 86 9.99 3.64 -1.75
CA ASN A 86 11.10 3.19 -0.92
C ASN A 86 12.18 2.48 -1.76
N ARG A 87 13.46 2.72 -1.44
CA ARG A 87 14.59 2.06 -2.09
C ARG A 87 14.70 0.58 -1.78
N ASN A 88 14.18 0.14 -0.63
CA ASN A 88 14.18 -1.27 -0.26
C ASN A 88 13.05 -2.00 -1.02
N PRO A 89 13.35 -3.00 -1.87
CA PRO A 89 12.33 -3.69 -2.68
C PRO A 89 11.23 -4.34 -1.86
N TYR A 90 11.55 -4.93 -0.70
CA TYR A 90 10.58 -5.58 0.17
C TYR A 90 9.55 -4.57 0.73
N VAL A 91 10.02 -3.38 1.13
CA VAL A 91 9.13 -2.30 1.55
C VAL A 91 8.28 -1.80 0.38
N LYS A 92 8.91 -1.51 -0.77
CA LYS A 92 8.24 -1.01 -1.97
C LYS A 92 7.16 -1.97 -2.47
N GLU A 93 7.45 -3.26 -2.57
CA GLU A 93 6.50 -4.26 -3.08
C GLU A 93 5.33 -4.48 -2.11
N ASN A 94 5.59 -4.62 -0.80
CA ASN A 94 4.50 -4.76 0.17
C ASN A 94 3.65 -3.48 0.28
N ALA A 95 4.25 -2.30 0.07
CA ALA A 95 3.53 -1.04 -0.01
C ALA A 95 2.59 -0.99 -1.20
N MET A 96 3.04 -1.44 -2.38
CA MET A 96 2.21 -1.56 -3.58
C MET A 96 1.05 -2.54 -3.37
N VAL A 97 1.31 -3.69 -2.74
CA VAL A 97 0.29 -4.69 -2.44
C VAL A 97 -0.76 -4.14 -1.47
N LEU A 98 -0.33 -3.57 -0.33
CA LEU A 98 -1.24 -3.02 0.66
C LEU A 98 -2.11 -1.90 0.07
N SER A 99 -1.50 -0.91 -0.59
CA SER A 99 -2.26 0.22 -1.16
C SER A 99 -3.28 -0.26 -2.21
N TYR A 100 -2.90 -1.18 -3.10
CA TYR A 100 -3.83 -1.74 -4.08
C TYR A 100 -4.98 -2.51 -3.43
N GLU A 101 -4.70 -3.35 -2.42
CA GLU A 101 -5.74 -4.09 -1.69
C GLU A 101 -6.69 -3.16 -0.93
N LEU A 102 -6.16 -2.09 -0.31
CA LEU A 102 -6.99 -1.08 0.34
C LEU A 102 -7.91 -0.36 -0.67
N ALA A 103 -7.37 0.04 -1.83
CA ALA A 103 -8.16 0.69 -2.88
C ALA A 103 -9.29 -0.22 -3.39
N ARG A 104 -9.00 -1.50 -3.61
CA ARG A 104 -9.99 -2.47 -4.11
C ARG A 104 -11.09 -2.79 -3.11
N ARG A 105 -10.75 -2.89 -1.82
CA ARG A 105 -11.68 -3.33 -0.77
C ARG A 105 -12.49 -2.19 -0.17
N PHE A 106 -11.91 -1.01 -0.06
CA PHE A 106 -12.55 0.15 0.57
C PHE A 106 -12.87 1.25 -0.45
N ARG A 107 -13.28 0.88 -1.66
CA ARG A 107 -13.51 1.81 -2.80
C ARG A 107 -14.22 3.10 -2.39
N THR A 108 -15.34 2.99 -1.68
CA THR A 108 -16.14 4.15 -1.25
C THR A 108 -15.33 5.08 -0.33
N ARG A 109 -14.65 4.54 0.69
CA ARG A 109 -13.86 5.35 1.63
C ARG A 109 -12.62 5.94 0.96
N ILE A 110 -11.89 5.12 0.22
CA ILE A 110 -10.68 5.54 -0.49
C ILE A 110 -10.99 6.59 -1.56
N SER A 111 -12.16 6.54 -2.22
CA SER A 111 -12.57 7.59 -3.16
C SER A 111 -12.67 8.98 -2.51
N MET A 112 -12.99 9.06 -1.21
CA MET A 112 -13.00 10.32 -0.46
C MET A 112 -11.58 10.83 -0.17
N LEU A 113 -10.59 9.94 -0.20
CA LEU A 113 -9.16 10.24 -0.01
C LEU A 113 -8.44 10.49 -1.33
N LYS A 114 -9.10 10.38 -2.49
CA LYS A 114 -8.44 10.54 -3.80
C LYS A 114 -7.67 11.86 -3.90
N GLY A 115 -8.23 12.93 -3.33
CA GLY A 115 -7.63 14.26 -3.35
C GLY A 115 -6.29 14.37 -2.61
N THR A 116 -5.94 13.40 -1.76
CA THR A 116 -4.67 13.40 -1.03
C THR A 116 -3.55 12.67 -1.75
N VAL A 117 -3.84 11.87 -2.79
CA VAL A 117 -2.85 11.00 -3.43
C VAL A 117 -2.83 11.07 -4.96
N VAL A 118 -3.88 11.56 -5.62
CA VAL A 118 -3.94 11.59 -7.09
C VAL A 118 -2.84 12.46 -7.69
N SER A 119 -2.52 13.61 -7.06
CA SER A 119 -1.43 14.48 -7.53
C SER A 119 -0.09 13.74 -7.51
N ASP A 120 0.23 13.07 -6.41
CA ASP A 120 1.46 12.29 -6.26
C ASP A 120 1.51 11.15 -7.29
N LEU A 121 0.39 10.49 -7.57
CA LEU A 121 0.33 9.42 -8.56
C LEU A 121 0.52 9.93 -10.00
N ILE A 122 0.05 11.13 -10.30
CA ILE A 122 0.29 11.79 -11.60
C ILE A 122 1.78 12.14 -11.73
N GLU A 123 2.39 12.72 -10.69
CA GLU A 123 3.84 12.97 -10.65
C GLU A 123 4.64 11.67 -10.87
N GLU A 124 4.20 10.55 -10.29
CA GLU A 124 4.82 9.24 -10.52
C GLU A 124 4.68 8.71 -11.95
N LEU A 125 3.65 9.12 -12.71
CA LEU A 125 3.58 8.83 -14.14
C LEU A 125 4.69 9.56 -14.92
N GLU A 126 4.98 10.80 -14.53
CA GLU A 126 5.97 11.65 -15.20
C GLU A 126 7.41 11.28 -14.82
N GLU A 127 7.68 11.07 -13.54
CA GLU A 127 9.05 10.94 -13.00
C GLU A 127 9.45 9.50 -12.65
N GLY A 128 8.47 8.62 -12.41
CA GLY A 128 8.70 7.29 -11.89
C GLY A 128 9.43 6.36 -12.84
N ASP A 129 10.06 5.31 -12.31
CA ASP A 129 10.54 4.20 -13.15
C ASP A 129 9.36 3.45 -13.78
N LYS A 130 9.61 2.63 -14.81
CA LYS A 130 8.54 1.90 -15.51
C LYS A 130 7.61 1.09 -14.59
N ASN A 131 8.12 0.49 -13.51
CA ASN A 131 7.29 -0.27 -12.57
C ASN A 131 6.47 0.68 -11.69
N ILE A 132 7.05 1.79 -11.25
CA ILE A 132 6.31 2.83 -10.52
C ILE A 132 5.20 3.43 -11.38
N ARG A 133 5.48 3.78 -12.64
CA ARG A 133 4.47 4.24 -13.60
C ARG A 133 3.37 3.21 -13.79
N GLY A 134 3.73 1.94 -14.00
CA GLY A 134 2.76 0.86 -14.15
C GLY A 134 1.88 0.69 -12.91
N PHE A 135 2.45 0.82 -11.72
CA PHE A 135 1.68 0.80 -10.47
C PHE A 135 0.77 2.03 -10.32
N ALA A 136 1.26 3.23 -10.63
CA ALA A 136 0.48 4.46 -10.59
C ALA A 136 -0.73 4.40 -11.51
N LEU A 137 -0.56 3.93 -12.75
CA LEU A 137 -1.67 3.67 -13.68
C LEU A 137 -2.73 2.75 -13.05
N MET A 138 -2.31 1.59 -12.53
CA MET A 138 -3.23 0.64 -11.90
C MET A 138 -4.01 1.26 -10.75
N LEU A 139 -3.33 2.02 -9.88
CA LEU A 139 -3.96 2.61 -8.71
C LEU A 139 -4.91 3.74 -9.09
N LEU A 140 -4.54 4.61 -10.04
CA LEU A 140 -5.44 5.65 -10.59
C LEU A 140 -6.74 5.03 -11.15
N GLY A 141 -6.63 3.87 -11.79
CA GLY A 141 -7.78 3.09 -12.25
C GLY A 141 -8.70 2.62 -11.13
N GLU A 142 -8.14 2.06 -10.04
CA GLU A 142 -8.93 1.66 -8.86
C GLU A 142 -9.54 2.85 -8.12
N LEU A 143 -8.89 4.02 -8.18
CA LEU A 143 -9.38 5.26 -7.58
C LEU A 143 -10.49 5.95 -8.37
N GLY A 144 -10.74 5.55 -9.63
CA GLY A 144 -11.68 6.26 -10.49
C GLY A 144 -11.24 7.68 -10.82
N ALA A 145 -9.92 7.92 -10.90
CA ALA A 145 -9.33 9.26 -11.02
C ALA A 145 -9.47 9.82 -12.44
N LYS A 146 -10.66 10.33 -12.79
CA LYS A 146 -10.96 10.92 -14.11
C LYS A 146 -10.04 12.09 -14.46
N GLU A 147 -9.55 12.80 -13.46
CA GLU A 147 -8.63 13.91 -13.59
C GLU A 147 -7.26 13.48 -14.16
N ALA A 148 -6.94 12.18 -14.12
CA ALA A 148 -5.69 11.64 -14.65
C ALA A 148 -5.77 11.16 -16.12
N ILE A 149 -6.93 11.29 -16.79
CA ILE A 149 -7.14 10.73 -18.14
C ILE A 149 -6.06 11.17 -19.13
N GLU A 150 -5.77 12.47 -19.20
CA GLU A 150 -4.79 13.02 -20.15
C GLU A 150 -3.39 12.42 -19.93
N TYR A 151 -2.99 12.23 -18.68
CA TYR A 151 -1.70 11.62 -18.32
C TYR A 151 -1.67 10.12 -18.63
N VAL A 152 -2.79 9.41 -18.44
CA VAL A 152 -2.89 7.98 -18.77
C VAL A 152 -2.83 7.75 -20.28
N GLU A 153 -3.38 8.66 -21.09
CA GLU A 153 -3.37 8.58 -22.55
C GLU A 153 -1.95 8.56 -23.14
N GLU A 154 -0.98 9.20 -22.47
CA GLU A 154 0.43 9.17 -22.91
C GLU A 154 1.01 7.74 -22.95
N PHE A 155 0.45 6.82 -22.16
CA PHE A 155 0.96 5.46 -22.03
C PHE A 155 0.33 4.45 -22.98
N VAL A 156 -0.73 4.79 -23.74
CA VAL A 156 -1.47 3.82 -24.58
C VAL A 156 -0.66 3.25 -25.74
N ASN A 157 0.50 3.84 -26.04
CA ASN A 157 1.43 3.37 -27.06
C ASN A 157 2.77 2.88 -26.51
N VAL A 158 2.99 2.96 -25.18
CA VAL A 158 4.27 2.61 -24.53
C VAL A 158 4.40 1.10 -24.32
N GLU A 159 5.44 0.51 -24.90
CA GLU A 159 5.65 -0.96 -24.92
C GLU A 159 6.52 -1.49 -23.78
N ASP A 160 7.00 -0.61 -22.91
CA ASP A 160 7.86 -1.01 -21.79
C ASP A 160 7.15 -2.01 -20.89
N LYS A 161 7.80 -3.16 -20.71
CA LYS A 161 7.29 -4.21 -19.84
C LYS A 161 7.66 -3.96 -18.39
N VAL A 162 6.67 -4.08 -17.53
CA VAL A 162 6.79 -3.93 -16.08
C VAL A 162 6.77 -5.28 -15.38
N ILE A 163 7.30 -5.30 -14.16
CA ILE A 163 7.21 -6.43 -13.24
C ILE A 163 6.63 -5.88 -11.95
N LEU A 164 5.34 -6.15 -11.72
CA LEU A 164 4.64 -5.73 -10.52
C LEU A 164 4.39 -6.93 -9.61
N PRO A 165 4.24 -6.71 -8.29
CA PRO A 165 4.03 -7.78 -7.31
C PRO A 165 2.59 -8.35 -7.31
N PHE A 166 1.86 -8.25 -8.43
CA PHE A 166 0.49 -8.74 -8.57
C PHE A 166 0.43 -9.97 -9.49
N GLU A 167 -0.50 -10.87 -9.20
CA GLU A 167 -0.78 -12.01 -10.07
C GLU A 167 -1.16 -11.52 -11.48
N GLY A 168 -0.54 -12.13 -12.50
CA GLY A 168 -0.77 -11.75 -13.90
C GLY A 168 -0.17 -10.42 -14.35
N LYS A 169 0.51 -9.66 -13.49
CA LYS A 169 1.12 -8.35 -13.82
C LYS A 169 2.65 -8.40 -13.97
N LYS A 170 3.18 -9.57 -14.34
CA LYS A 170 4.59 -9.76 -14.72
C LYS A 170 4.70 -9.73 -16.25
N TRP A 171 5.61 -8.93 -16.77
CA TRP A 171 5.88 -8.77 -18.21
C TRP A 171 4.73 -8.17 -19.03
N VAL A 172 3.84 -7.42 -18.36
CA VAL A 172 2.76 -6.67 -18.98
C VAL A 172 3.28 -5.31 -19.44
N THR A 173 2.81 -4.80 -20.58
CA THR A 173 3.25 -3.50 -21.10
C THR A 173 2.49 -2.36 -20.44
N LEU A 174 3.14 -1.19 -20.35
CA LEU A 174 2.47 0.04 -19.90
C LEU A 174 1.24 0.37 -20.75
N ARG A 175 1.28 0.12 -22.07
CA ARG A 175 0.11 0.20 -22.96
C ARG A 175 -1.09 -0.58 -22.41
N GLN A 176 -0.88 -1.85 -22.06
CA GLN A 176 -1.98 -2.70 -21.63
C GLN A 176 -2.57 -2.16 -20.32
N ILE A 177 -1.72 -1.78 -19.37
CA ILE A 177 -2.16 -1.21 -18.09
C ILE A 177 -2.90 0.11 -18.31
N ALA A 178 -2.40 0.99 -19.19
CA ALA A 178 -3.04 2.26 -19.50
C ALA A 178 -4.43 2.08 -20.11
N ARG A 179 -4.60 1.12 -21.04
CA ARG A 179 -5.92 0.80 -21.62
C ARG A 179 -6.91 0.29 -20.56
N GLU A 180 -6.49 -0.67 -19.74
CA GLU A 180 -7.31 -1.16 -18.63
C GLU A 180 -7.64 -0.04 -17.61
N THR A 181 -6.73 0.92 -17.43
CA THR A 181 -6.94 2.08 -16.57
C THR A 181 -7.99 3.02 -17.15
N LEU A 182 -7.88 3.37 -18.43
CA LEU A 182 -8.86 4.20 -19.13
C LEU A 182 -10.26 3.59 -19.11
N GLU A 183 -10.38 2.27 -19.28
CA GLU A 183 -11.67 1.56 -19.17
C GLU A 183 -12.34 1.74 -17.80
N LYS A 184 -11.57 1.95 -16.73
CA LYS A 184 -12.10 2.16 -15.37
C LYS A 184 -12.47 3.61 -15.08
N ILE A 185 -11.81 4.58 -15.72
CA ILE A 185 -11.93 6.01 -15.37
C ILE A 185 -12.67 6.84 -16.43
N SER A 186 -12.95 6.29 -17.61
CA SER A 186 -13.75 6.97 -18.65
C SER A 186 -15.22 7.14 -18.24
#